data_AF-A0AAN4ILU3-F1
#
_entry.id   AF-A0AAN4ILU3-F1
#
_cell.length_a   1.000
_cell.length_b   1.000
_cell.length_c   1.000
_cell.angle_alpha   90.00
_cell.angle_beta   90.00
_cell.angle_gamma   90.00
#
_symmetry.space_group_name_H-M   'P 1'
#
loop_
_entity.id
_entity.type
_entity.pdbx_description
1 polymer ?
#
loop_
_entity_poly.entity_id
_entity_poly.type
_entity_poly.pdbx_seq_one_letter_code
_entity_poly.pdbx_strand_id
1 'polypeptide(L)'
;MNDNFFTFRKIKVTGFNKLDAIIEFGSKLTILYGGSDSGKTYIYYLIRYLLGSEKLKNKDIDHAQGYDLAYLEFNFQGRVMTIERSLQDSAHYRLYDSSIENVSEANLLMVFSKSASSKKSFSSYFYGRLNFKEAKVRTNLSNTLHKFNLNNVFEFFCIDELRVLTEKSLILSDIPSEETKRKSEFKFLLTQRDDTNSLAEKPNKKARYF
;
A
#
# COMPACT_ATOMS: atom_id res chain seq x y z
N MET A 1 3.89 -17.31 17.64
CA MET A 1 3.09 -17.00 16.44
C MET A 1 3.65 -15.71 15.88
N ASN A 2 3.85 -15.58 14.56
CA ASN A 2 4.42 -14.36 14.01
C ASN A 2 3.37 -13.23 14.09
N ASP A 3 3.52 -12.33 15.05
CA ASP A 3 2.63 -11.19 15.28
C ASP A 3 2.71 -10.11 14.18
N ASN A 4 3.43 -10.36 13.08
CA ASN A 4 3.69 -9.40 12.00
C ASN A 4 2.55 -9.24 10.97
N PHE A 5 1.34 -9.69 11.28
CA PHE A 5 0.21 -9.52 10.36
C PHE A 5 -0.28 -8.06 10.35
N PHE A 6 -0.54 -7.58 9.14
CA PHE A 6 -1.20 -6.30 8.90
C PHE A 6 -2.63 -6.57 8.44
N THR A 7 -3.62 -6.19 9.24
CA THR A 7 -5.04 -6.48 8.95
C THR A 7 -5.88 -5.22 9.08
N PHE A 8 -6.70 -4.91 8.08
CA PHE A 8 -7.68 -3.83 8.18
C PHE A 8 -8.79 -4.18 9.17
N ARG A 9 -9.30 -3.17 9.88
CA ARG A 9 -10.41 -3.30 10.83
C ARG A 9 -11.59 -2.43 10.45
N LYS A 10 -11.34 -1.15 10.17
CA LYS A 10 -12.38 -0.19 9.82
C LYS A 10 -11.81 0.89 8.91
N ILE A 11 -12.61 1.34 7.96
CA ILE A 11 -12.36 2.58 7.21
C ILE A 11 -13.54 3.52 7.42
N LYS A 12 -13.26 4.80 7.64
CA LYS A 12 -14.27 5.85 7.86
C LYS A 12 -13.93 7.05 7.00
N VAL A 13 -14.95 7.70 6.44
CA VAL A 13 -14.82 9.05 5.89
C VAL A 13 -15.79 9.99 6.61
N THR A 14 -15.33 11.20 6.88
CA THR A 14 -16.06 12.22 7.64
C THR A 14 -16.03 13.55 6.90
N GLY A 15 -17.06 14.36 7.08
CA GLY A 15 -17.20 15.63 6.38
C GLY A 15 -18.14 16.57 7.11
N PHE A 16 -17.97 17.87 6.93
CA PHE A 16 -18.84 18.85 7.56
C PHE A 16 -20.30 18.66 7.11
N ASN A 17 -21.22 18.55 8.07
CA ASN A 17 -22.66 18.28 7.82
C ASN A 17 -22.94 17.01 6.99
N LYS A 18 -22.03 16.04 6.97
CA LYS A 18 -22.24 14.70 6.40
C LYS A 18 -22.29 13.67 7.52
N LEU A 19 -23.14 12.65 7.34
CA LEU A 19 -23.05 11.46 8.18
C LEU A 19 -21.77 10.71 7.84
N ASP A 20 -21.09 10.19 8.87
CA ASP A 20 -19.91 9.36 8.68
C ASP A 20 -20.28 8.11 7.86
N ALA A 21 -19.49 7.83 6.81
CA ALA A 21 -19.57 6.57 6.09
C ALA A 21 -18.49 5.63 6.61
N ILE A 22 -18.89 4.43 7.03
CA ILE A 22 -18.04 3.47 7.72
C ILE A 22 -18.15 2.12 7.03
N ILE A 23 -17.01 1.45 6.84
CA ILE A 23 -16.95 0.03 6.47
C ILE A 23 -16.13 -0.69 7.53
N GLU A 24 -16.72 -1.74 8.11
CA GLU A 24 -16.04 -2.66 9.02
C GLU A 24 -15.56 -3.88 8.24
N PHE A 25 -14.28 -4.22 8.39
CA PHE A 25 -13.68 -5.38 7.75
C PHE A 25 -13.78 -6.60 8.67
N GLY A 26 -14.23 -7.72 8.11
CA GLY A 26 -14.17 -9.01 8.77
C GLY A 26 -12.73 -9.47 8.98
N SER A 27 -12.51 -10.29 10.01
CA SER A 27 -11.17 -10.77 10.41
C SER A 27 -10.51 -11.73 9.40
N LYS A 28 -11.28 -12.25 8.43
CA LYS A 28 -10.80 -13.21 7.42
C LYS A 28 -11.13 -12.80 6.00
N LEU A 29 -12.38 -12.43 5.75
CA LEU A 29 -12.88 -12.07 4.43
C LEU A 29 -13.94 -10.98 4.57
N THR A 30 -13.86 -9.98 3.70
CA THR A 30 -14.87 -8.94 3.52
C THR A 30 -15.21 -8.88 2.04
N ILE A 31 -16.48 -9.01 1.69
CA ILE A 31 -16.96 -8.86 0.31
C ILE A 31 -17.80 -7.60 0.25
N LEU A 32 -17.34 -6.62 -0.52
CA LEU A 32 -18.12 -5.40 -0.81
C LEU A 32 -18.85 -5.61 -2.13
N TYR A 33 -20.18 -5.64 -2.07
CA TYR A 33 -21.04 -5.85 -3.24
C TYR A 33 -22.00 -4.67 -3.42
N GLY A 34 -22.48 -4.46 -4.65
CA GLY A 34 -23.37 -3.37 -5.02
C GLY A 34 -23.35 -3.12 -6.53
N GLY A 35 -24.30 -2.33 -7.03
CA GLY A 35 -24.42 -2.01 -8.46
C GLY A 35 -23.17 -1.34 -9.05
N SER A 36 -23.07 -1.29 -10.38
CA SER A 36 -21.98 -0.54 -11.02
C SER A 36 -21.95 0.91 -10.54
N ASP A 37 -20.77 1.52 -10.51
CA ASP A 37 -20.53 2.92 -10.10
C ASP A 37 -20.93 3.29 -8.66
N SER A 38 -21.11 2.29 -7.78
CA SER A 38 -21.49 2.51 -6.37
C SER A 38 -20.31 2.92 -5.45
N GLY A 39 -19.19 3.39 -5.99
CA GLY A 39 -18.01 3.77 -5.19
C GLY A 39 -17.07 2.63 -4.74
N LYS A 40 -17.27 1.38 -5.18
CA LYS A 40 -16.38 0.24 -4.84
C LYS A 40 -14.92 0.48 -5.25
N THR A 41 -14.72 0.92 -6.49
CA THR A 41 -13.39 1.24 -7.03
C THR A 41 -12.75 2.42 -6.30
N TYR A 42 -13.55 3.37 -5.81
CA TYR A 42 -13.05 4.46 -4.98
C TYR A 42 -12.52 3.97 -3.63
N ILE A 43 -13.22 3.04 -2.96
CA ILE A 43 -12.75 2.47 -1.69
C ILE A 43 -11.37 1.81 -1.86
N TYR A 44 -11.15 1.09 -2.97
CA TYR A 44 -9.84 0.53 -3.30
C TYR A 44 -8.75 1.62 -3.38
N TYR A 45 -9.01 2.71 -4.11
CA TYR A 45 -8.05 3.82 -4.22
C TYR A 45 -7.88 4.59 -2.91
N LEU A 46 -8.92 4.67 -2.09
CA LEU A 46 -8.86 5.29 -0.78
C LEU A 46 -7.95 4.51 0.18
N ILE A 47 -8.05 3.18 0.19
CA ILE A 47 -7.12 2.32 0.96
C ILE A 47 -5.69 2.53 0.46
N ARG A 48 -5.46 2.47 -0.86
CA ARG A 48 -4.14 2.75 -1.47
C ARG A 48 -3.59 4.12 -1.07
N TYR A 49 -4.45 5.13 -1.01
CA TYR A 49 -4.10 6.48 -0.61
C TYR A 49 -3.74 6.57 0.88
N LEU A 50 -4.52 5.95 1.77
CA LEU A 50 -4.21 5.90 3.20
C LEU A 50 -2.90 5.14 3.47
N LEU A 51 -2.56 4.15 2.63
CA LEU A 51 -1.28 3.42 2.66
C LEU A 51 -0.13 4.13 1.94
N GLY A 52 -0.23 5.44 1.70
CA GLY A 52 0.89 6.27 1.28
C GLY A 52 1.02 6.53 -0.22
N SER A 53 0.05 6.14 -1.06
CA SER A 53 -0.01 6.67 -2.44
C SER A 53 -0.11 8.20 -2.41
N GLU A 54 0.61 8.90 -3.27
CA GLU A 54 0.70 10.37 -3.21
C GLU A 54 -0.60 11.08 -3.59
N LYS A 55 -1.36 10.48 -4.51
CA LYS A 55 -2.62 11.02 -5.05
C LYS A 55 -3.75 10.03 -4.85
N LEU A 56 -4.92 10.55 -4.46
CA LEU A 56 -6.18 9.81 -4.48
C LEU A 56 -6.73 9.83 -5.91
N LYS A 57 -6.93 8.65 -6.49
CA LYS A 57 -7.58 8.52 -7.80
C LYS A 57 -9.10 8.51 -7.62
N ASN A 58 -9.82 8.91 -8.66
CA ASN A 58 -11.29 8.95 -8.71
C ASN A 58 -11.89 9.78 -7.56
N LYS A 59 -11.23 10.88 -7.18
CA LYS A 59 -11.71 11.75 -6.10
C LYS A 59 -13.01 12.48 -6.42
N ASP A 60 -13.33 12.64 -7.71
CA ASP A 60 -14.43 13.45 -8.20
C ASP A 60 -15.76 12.67 -8.33
N ILE A 61 -15.87 11.49 -7.72
CA ILE A 61 -17.14 10.74 -7.70
C ILE A 61 -18.17 11.46 -6.82
N ASP A 62 -19.45 11.42 -7.21
CA ASP A 62 -20.54 12.08 -6.48
C ASP A 62 -20.63 11.63 -5.02
N HIS A 63 -20.41 10.34 -4.77
CA HIS A 63 -20.44 9.77 -3.42
C HIS A 63 -19.32 10.26 -2.49
N ALA A 64 -18.24 10.84 -3.03
CA ALA A 64 -17.15 11.40 -2.23
C ALA A 64 -17.37 12.89 -1.88
N GLN A 65 -18.36 13.55 -2.50
CA GLN A 65 -18.58 14.98 -2.32
C GLN A 65 -19.02 15.32 -0.89
N GLY A 66 -18.31 16.28 -0.30
CA GLY A 66 -18.54 16.77 1.05
C GLY A 66 -17.85 15.98 2.15
N TYR A 67 -17.06 14.95 1.83
CA TYR A 67 -16.13 14.33 2.78
C TYR A 67 -14.75 14.98 2.69
N ASP A 68 -14.12 15.19 3.85
CA ASP A 68 -12.87 15.95 3.98
C ASP A 68 -11.71 15.13 4.58
N LEU A 69 -12.04 14.15 5.43
CA LEU A 69 -11.07 13.30 6.12
C LEU A 69 -11.42 11.83 5.90
N ALA A 70 -10.38 11.02 5.80
CA ALA A 70 -10.47 9.58 5.75
C ALA A 70 -9.56 8.95 6.81
N TYR A 71 -10.02 7.83 7.35
CA TYR A 71 -9.36 7.12 8.43
C TYR A 71 -9.30 5.63 8.10
N LEU A 72 -8.16 4.99 8.37
CA LEU A 72 -7.98 3.55 8.28
C LEU A 72 -7.46 3.01 9.61
N GLU A 73 -8.29 2.23 10.29
CA GLU A 73 -7.90 1.44 11.45
C GLU A 73 -7.37 0.08 10.99
N PHE A 74 -6.21 -0.31 11.53
CA PHE A 74 -5.58 -1.60 11.24
C PHE A 74 -4.91 -2.16 12.49
N ASN A 75 -4.71 -3.49 12.51
CA ASN A 75 -3.76 -4.11 13.42
C ASN A 75 -2.40 -4.24 12.73
N PHE A 76 -1.34 -3.97 13.46
CA PHE A 76 0.03 -4.24 13.02
C PHE A 76 0.90 -4.54 14.23
N GLN A 77 1.57 -5.71 14.24
CA GLN A 77 2.48 -6.10 15.34
C GLN A 77 1.79 -6.08 16.72
N GLY A 78 0.57 -6.61 16.76
CA GLY A 78 -0.25 -6.68 17.98
C GLY A 78 -0.84 -5.36 18.46
N ARG A 79 -0.66 -4.25 17.71
CA ARG A 79 -1.20 -2.93 18.07
C ARG A 79 -2.33 -2.51 17.15
N VAL A 80 -3.32 -1.83 17.71
CA VAL A 80 -4.38 -1.15 16.95
C VAL A 80 -3.91 0.26 16.66
N MET A 81 -3.88 0.61 15.38
CA MET A 81 -3.41 1.92 14.94
C MET A 81 -4.38 2.51 13.93
N THR A 82 -4.41 3.84 13.84
CA THR A 82 -5.25 4.55 12.89
C THR A 82 -4.43 5.53 12.07
N ILE A 83 -4.57 5.47 10.74
CA ILE A 83 -4.11 6.54 9.84
C ILE A 83 -5.27 7.50 9.60
N GLU A 84 -5.01 8.80 9.72
CA GLU A 84 -5.89 9.88 9.29
C GLU A 84 -5.25 10.61 8.11
N ARG A 85 -6.01 10.89 7.05
CA ARG A 85 -5.55 11.68 5.90
C ARG A 85 -6.66 12.55 5.36
N SER A 86 -6.33 13.79 4.99
CA SER A 86 -7.25 14.64 4.24
C SER A 86 -7.49 14.10 2.84
N LEU A 87 -8.75 14.18 2.40
CA LEU A 87 -9.16 13.90 1.03
C LEU A 87 -8.85 15.06 0.07
N GLN A 88 -8.46 16.22 0.61
CA GLN A 88 -8.00 17.37 -0.14
C GLN A 88 -6.47 17.29 -0.38
N ASP A 89 -6.00 17.80 -1.52
CA ASP A 89 -4.67 17.50 -2.09
C ASP A 89 -3.48 18.15 -1.35
N SER A 90 -3.64 18.61 -0.10
CA SER A 90 -2.70 19.51 0.59
C SER A 90 -2.15 19.02 1.93
N ALA A 91 -2.61 17.90 2.50
CA ALA A 91 -2.25 17.57 3.89
C ALA A 91 -1.23 16.42 4.06
N HIS A 92 -0.43 16.56 5.12
CA HIS A 92 0.21 15.43 5.79
C HIS A 92 -0.84 14.45 6.31
N TYR A 93 -0.46 13.19 6.50
CA TYR A 93 -1.32 12.18 7.09
C TYR A 93 -0.73 11.70 8.40
N ARG A 94 -1.59 11.50 9.38
CA ARG A 94 -1.22 11.29 10.77
C ARG A 94 -1.42 9.82 11.12
N LEU A 95 -0.59 9.34 12.04
CA LEU A 95 -0.66 7.99 12.58
C LEU A 95 -0.87 8.07 14.09
N TYR A 96 -1.85 7.33 14.58
CA TYR A 96 -2.24 7.28 15.99
C TYR A 96 -2.09 5.85 16.55
N ASP A 97 -1.70 5.73 17.82
CA ASP A 97 -1.70 4.45 18.57
C ASP A 97 -3.06 4.23 19.23
N SER A 98 -4.12 4.23 18.43
CA SER A 98 -5.48 4.09 18.92
C SER A 98 -6.41 3.52 17.86
N SER A 99 -7.57 3.04 18.33
CA SER A 99 -8.73 2.82 17.46
C SER A 99 -9.25 4.16 16.93
N ILE A 100 -9.98 4.08 15.82
CA ILE A 100 -10.53 5.21 15.10
C ILE A 100 -11.51 6.07 15.91
N GLU A 101 -12.20 5.48 16.88
CA GLU A 101 -13.10 6.22 17.78
C GLU A 101 -12.36 6.97 18.90
N ASN A 102 -11.07 6.68 19.09
CA ASN A 102 -10.22 7.25 20.14
C ASN A 102 -9.04 8.05 19.54
N VAL A 103 -9.16 8.50 18.30
CA VAL A 103 -8.18 9.38 17.68
C VAL A 103 -8.17 10.71 18.42
N SER A 104 -6.99 11.11 18.89
CA SER A 104 -6.76 12.39 19.55
C SER A 104 -5.28 12.73 19.52
N GLU A 105 -4.93 13.99 19.75
CA GLU A 105 -3.54 14.44 19.82
C GLU A 105 -2.73 13.73 20.93
N ALA A 106 -3.39 13.27 22.00
CA ALA A 106 -2.73 12.50 23.06
C ALA A 106 -2.15 11.16 22.57
N ASN A 107 -2.71 10.61 21.49
CA ASN A 107 -2.32 9.31 20.93
C ASN A 107 -1.57 9.47 19.60
N LEU A 108 -1.19 10.69 19.21
CA LEU A 108 -0.48 10.96 17.96
C LEU A 108 0.95 10.38 18.03
N LEU A 109 1.25 9.45 17.12
CA LEU A 109 2.59 8.86 17.00
C LEU A 109 3.47 9.60 16.00
N MET A 110 2.91 9.96 14.85
CA MET A 110 3.70 10.50 13.75
C MET A 110 2.84 11.29 12.76
N VAL A 111 3.47 12.30 12.15
CA VAL A 111 2.97 13.00 10.97
C VAL A 111 3.84 12.61 9.77
N PHE A 112 3.23 11.95 8.78
CA PHE A 112 3.92 11.50 7.58
C PHE A 112 4.05 12.62 6.53
N SER A 113 5.13 12.58 5.77
CA SER A 113 5.26 13.38 4.56
C SER A 113 4.37 12.82 3.45
N LYS A 114 3.73 13.72 2.68
CA LYS A 114 2.98 13.36 1.47
C LYS A 114 3.86 12.68 0.42
N SER A 115 5.13 13.07 0.34
CA SER A 115 6.05 12.51 -0.64
C SER A 115 6.44 11.09 -0.27
N ALA A 116 6.19 10.15 -1.18
CA ALA A 116 6.47 8.73 -0.99
C ALA A 116 7.97 8.46 -0.78
N SER A 117 8.84 9.26 -1.40
CA SER A 117 10.30 9.14 -1.32
C SER A 117 10.89 9.73 -0.02
N SER A 118 10.08 10.40 0.80
CA SER A 118 10.52 10.96 2.06
C SER A 118 10.90 9.89 3.08
N LYS A 119 11.95 10.15 3.88
CA LYS A 119 12.32 9.30 5.03
C LYS A 119 11.22 9.26 6.11
N LYS A 120 10.30 10.22 6.09
CA LYS A 120 9.11 10.28 6.97
C LYS A 120 7.83 9.88 6.22
N SER A 121 7.90 9.10 5.15
CA SER A 121 6.71 8.53 4.50
C SER A 121 6.20 7.30 5.26
N PHE A 122 4.94 6.93 5.06
CA PHE A 122 4.40 5.68 5.57
C PHE A 122 5.19 4.47 5.11
N SER A 123 5.58 4.45 3.83
CA SER A 123 6.41 3.38 3.27
C SER A 123 7.73 3.25 4.03
N SER A 124 8.40 4.37 4.37
CA SER A 124 9.61 4.37 5.18
C SER A 124 9.39 3.89 6.62
N TYR A 125 8.28 4.30 7.25
CA TYR A 125 7.90 3.84 8.59
C TYR A 125 7.61 2.35 8.62
N PHE A 126 6.73 1.88 7.73
CA PHE A 126 6.35 0.49 7.63
C PHE A 126 7.56 -0.39 7.28
N TYR A 127 8.45 0.13 6.44
CA TYR A 127 9.72 -0.51 6.17
C TYR A 127 10.61 -0.70 7.39
N GLY A 128 10.74 0.33 8.22
CA GLY A 128 11.52 0.24 9.44
C GLY A 128 10.97 -0.81 10.40
N ARG A 129 9.64 -0.97 10.45
CA ARG A 129 8.97 -1.93 11.34
C ARG A 129 9.05 -3.38 10.86
N LEU A 130 9.16 -3.60 9.54
CA LEU A 130 9.35 -4.93 8.95
C LEU A 130 10.81 -5.41 8.92
N ASN A 131 11.76 -4.62 9.45
CA ASN A 131 13.20 -4.89 9.38
C ASN A 131 13.77 -4.98 7.95
N PHE A 132 13.14 -4.33 6.97
CA PHE A 132 13.57 -4.33 5.57
C PHE A 132 14.58 -3.22 5.22
N LYS A 133 15.11 -2.51 6.22
CA LYS A 133 15.71 -1.17 6.10
C LYS A 133 16.85 -1.06 5.06
N GLU A 134 17.53 -2.16 4.76
CA GLU A 134 18.73 -2.21 3.90
C GLU A 134 18.62 -3.17 2.71
N ALA A 135 17.45 -3.75 2.45
CA ALA A 135 17.30 -4.70 1.36
C ALA A 135 17.53 -4.05 -0.01
N LYS A 136 18.36 -4.70 -0.84
CA LYS A 136 18.60 -4.30 -2.23
C LYS A 136 18.06 -5.33 -3.21
N VAL A 137 17.37 -4.85 -4.22
CA VAL A 137 16.79 -5.64 -5.30
C VAL A 137 17.46 -5.25 -6.61
N ARG A 138 17.76 -6.24 -7.47
CA ARG A 138 18.32 -5.94 -8.78
C ARG A 138 17.24 -5.40 -9.71
N THR A 139 17.58 -4.44 -10.56
CA THR A 139 16.65 -3.83 -11.52
C THR A 139 16.86 -4.33 -12.95
N ASN A 140 17.98 -4.97 -13.24
CA ASN A 140 18.31 -5.48 -14.56
C ASN A 140 19.15 -6.77 -14.50
N LEU A 141 19.43 -7.34 -15.67
CA LEU A 141 20.26 -8.55 -15.81
C LEU A 141 21.73 -8.29 -15.47
N SER A 142 22.19 -7.05 -15.62
CA SER A 142 23.55 -6.60 -15.25
C SER A 142 23.76 -6.42 -13.74
N ASN A 143 22.78 -6.83 -12.92
CA ASN A 143 22.83 -6.76 -11.46
C ASN A 143 22.97 -5.34 -10.89
N THR A 144 22.43 -4.33 -11.56
CA THR A 144 22.28 -3.00 -10.96
C THR A 144 21.32 -3.09 -9.78
N LEU A 145 21.77 -2.67 -8.61
CA LEU A 145 21.02 -2.79 -7.35
C LEU A 145 20.34 -1.47 -6.98
N HIS A 146 19.08 -1.55 -6.59
CA HIS A 146 18.34 -0.45 -6.00
C HIS A 146 17.79 -0.83 -4.64
N LYS A 147 17.54 0.18 -3.80
CA LYS A 147 16.84 -0.04 -2.54
C LYS A 147 15.44 -0.57 -2.82
N PHE A 148 15.05 -1.61 -2.09
CA PHE A 148 13.69 -2.15 -2.13
C PHE A 148 12.66 -1.04 -1.91
N ASN A 149 11.56 -0.98 -2.68
CA ASN A 149 10.49 0.04 -2.55
C ASN A 149 9.12 -0.55 -2.16
N LEU A 150 8.54 -0.11 -1.02
CA LEU A 150 7.38 -0.77 -0.40
C LEU A 150 6.12 -0.43 -1.18
N ASN A 151 6.13 0.69 -1.91
CA ASN A 151 5.00 1.06 -2.73
C ASN A 151 4.75 0.02 -3.83
N ASN A 152 5.82 -0.59 -4.35
CA ASN A 152 5.73 -1.71 -5.28
C ASN A 152 5.20 -2.97 -4.59
N VAL A 153 5.52 -3.17 -3.31
CA VAL A 153 5.02 -4.31 -2.52
C VAL A 153 3.50 -4.30 -2.41
N PHE A 154 2.91 -3.13 -2.18
CA PHE A 154 1.45 -3.03 -2.14
C PHE A 154 0.78 -3.40 -3.47
N GLU A 155 1.49 -3.41 -4.61
CA GLU A 155 0.93 -3.88 -5.88
C GLU A 155 0.80 -5.42 -5.95
N PHE A 156 1.47 -6.17 -5.07
CA PHE A 156 1.26 -7.61 -4.94
C PHE A 156 0.03 -7.95 -4.08
N PHE A 157 -0.38 -7.03 -3.20
CA PHE A 157 -1.45 -7.26 -2.22
C PHE A 157 -2.74 -6.48 -2.53
N CYS A 158 -2.63 -5.32 -3.19
CA CYS A 158 -3.73 -4.52 -3.68
C CYS A 158 -3.76 -4.63 -5.21
N ILE A 159 -4.68 -5.46 -5.71
CA ILE A 159 -4.86 -5.72 -7.14
C ILE A 159 -6.13 -5.00 -7.59
N ASP A 160 -6.03 -4.17 -8.62
CA ASP A 160 -7.18 -3.47 -9.17
C ASP A 160 -7.95 -4.32 -10.20
N GLU A 161 -9.13 -3.83 -10.57
CA GLU A 161 -10.06 -4.47 -11.49
C GLU A 161 -9.47 -4.73 -12.88
N LEU A 162 -8.61 -3.85 -13.37
CA LEU A 162 -7.98 -4.05 -14.68
C LEU A 162 -6.91 -5.12 -14.58
N ARG A 163 -6.09 -5.07 -13.52
CA ARG A 163 -4.94 -5.96 -13.35
C ARG A 163 -5.33 -7.42 -13.11
N VAL A 164 -6.45 -7.67 -12.41
CA VAL A 164 -6.92 -9.04 -12.14
C VAL A 164 -7.47 -9.73 -13.39
N LEU A 165 -7.92 -8.96 -14.39
CA LEU A 165 -8.49 -9.49 -15.63
C LEU A 165 -7.44 -9.83 -16.70
N THR A 166 -6.15 -9.50 -16.47
CA THR A 166 -5.11 -9.79 -17.46
C THR A 166 -4.54 -11.21 -17.31
N GLU A 167 -4.11 -11.79 -18.43
CA GLU A 167 -3.49 -13.13 -18.44
C GLU A 167 -2.07 -13.15 -17.85
N LYS A 168 -1.43 -11.96 -17.76
CA LYS A 168 -0.06 -11.84 -17.28
C LYS A 168 -0.01 -12.04 -15.77
N SER A 169 0.88 -12.91 -15.28
CA SER A 169 1.08 -13.14 -13.84
C SER A 169 1.29 -11.85 -13.05
N LEU A 170 0.63 -11.69 -11.89
CA LEU A 170 0.72 -10.53 -10.99
C LEU A 170 2.15 -10.21 -10.52
N ILE A 171 3.02 -11.22 -10.55
CA ILE A 171 4.45 -11.12 -10.22
C ILE A 171 5.21 -10.37 -11.32
N LEU A 172 4.70 -10.36 -12.55
CA LEU A 172 5.31 -9.72 -13.70
C LEU A 172 4.73 -8.32 -13.93
N SER A 173 5.61 -7.40 -14.33
CA SER A 173 5.23 -6.04 -14.71
C SER A 173 4.71 -6.05 -16.14
N ASP A 174 3.69 -5.25 -16.45
CA ASP A 174 3.27 -5.03 -17.83
C ASP A 174 4.34 -4.26 -18.64
N ILE A 175 5.27 -3.58 -17.95
CA ILE A 175 6.41 -2.89 -18.53
C ILE A 175 7.62 -3.86 -18.52
N PRO A 176 8.12 -4.33 -19.69
CA PRO A 176 9.18 -5.33 -19.76
C PRO A 176 10.47 -4.94 -19.01
N SER A 177 10.83 -3.65 -19.00
CA SER A 177 12.03 -3.16 -18.31
C SER A 177 11.95 -3.30 -16.78
N GLU A 178 10.75 -3.35 -16.21
CA GLU A 178 10.54 -3.47 -14.76
C GLU A 178 10.40 -4.93 -14.30
N GLU A 179 10.34 -5.91 -15.21
CA GLU A 179 10.11 -7.31 -14.85
C GLU A 179 11.20 -7.87 -13.93
N THR A 180 12.47 -7.54 -14.20
CA THR A 180 13.59 -8.03 -13.38
C THR A 180 13.47 -7.52 -11.95
N LYS A 181 13.17 -6.23 -11.80
CA LYS A 181 12.92 -5.59 -10.51
C LYS A 181 11.75 -6.24 -9.78
N ARG A 182 10.60 -6.40 -10.43
CA ARG A 182 9.40 -6.97 -9.82
C ARG A 182 9.60 -8.41 -9.36
N LYS A 183 10.30 -9.24 -10.15
CA LYS A 183 10.71 -10.59 -9.75
C LYS A 183 11.62 -10.60 -8.54
N SER A 184 12.61 -9.70 -8.50
CA SER A 184 13.53 -9.56 -7.38
C SER A 184 12.82 -9.09 -6.10
N GLU A 185 11.92 -8.11 -6.22
CA GLU A 185 11.07 -7.63 -5.12
C GLU A 185 10.21 -8.75 -4.55
N PHE A 186 9.56 -9.55 -5.41
CA PHE A 186 8.77 -10.69 -4.98
C PHE A 186 9.61 -11.80 -4.34
N LYS A 187 10.79 -12.12 -4.92
CA LYS A 187 11.76 -13.06 -4.33
C LYS A 187 12.18 -12.60 -2.94
N PHE A 188 12.48 -11.32 -2.74
CA PHE A 188 12.85 -10.78 -1.45
C PHE A 188 11.71 -10.96 -0.43
N LEU A 189 10.46 -10.68 -0.81
CA LEU A 189 9.31 -10.89 0.08
C LEU A 189 9.16 -12.36 0.52
N LEU A 190 9.39 -13.31 -0.38
CA LEU A 190 9.27 -14.73 -0.09
C LEU A 190 10.43 -15.28 0.77
N THR A 191 11.64 -14.78 0.53
CA THR A 191 12.87 -15.41 1.06
C THR A 191 13.56 -14.59 2.14
N GLN A 192 13.21 -13.31 2.27
CA GLN A 192 13.93 -12.29 3.04
C GLN A 192 15.43 -12.19 2.69
N ARG A 193 15.81 -12.70 1.51
CA ARG A 193 17.18 -12.63 0.97
C ARG A 193 17.22 -11.64 -0.17
N ASP A 194 18.02 -10.61 0.00
CA ASP A 194 18.19 -9.57 -1.01
C ASP A 194 19.20 -10.01 -2.10
N ASP A 195 19.43 -9.16 -3.09
CA ASP A 195 20.31 -9.48 -4.22
C ASP A 195 21.75 -8.98 -4.05
N THR A 196 22.12 -8.46 -2.87
CA THR A 196 23.45 -7.88 -2.64
C THR A 196 24.58 -8.86 -2.94
N ASN A 197 24.39 -10.14 -2.60
CA ASN A 197 25.37 -11.20 -2.84
C ASN A 197 25.08 -12.06 -4.09
N SER A 198 24.13 -11.65 -4.94
CA SER A 198 23.81 -12.39 -6.16
C SER A 198 24.83 -12.05 -7.26
N LEU A 199 25.34 -13.08 -7.93
CA LEU A 199 26.18 -12.89 -9.12
C LEU A 199 25.33 -12.41 -10.30
N ALA A 200 25.92 -11.61 -11.19
CA ALA A 200 25.23 -11.21 -12.42
C ALA A 200 24.81 -12.45 -13.24
N GLU A 201 23.54 -12.50 -13.61
CA GLU A 201 23.08 -13.50 -14.57
C GLU A 201 23.68 -13.17 -15.92
N LYS A 202 24.55 -14.04 -16.43
CA LYS A 202 24.99 -13.94 -17.82
C LYS A 202 23.74 -14.02 -18.70
N PRO A 203 23.53 -13.08 -19.64
CA PRO A 203 22.36 -13.11 -20.50
C PRO A 203 22.30 -14.46 -21.20
N ASN A 204 21.27 -15.23 -20.87
CA ASN A 204 21.09 -16.56 -21.41
C ASN A 204 20.61 -16.39 -22.86
N LYS A 205 21.54 -16.45 -23.84
CA LYS A 205 21.25 -16.30 -25.29
C LYS A 205 20.26 -17.34 -25.85
N LYS A 206 19.65 -18.19 -25.01
CA LYS A 206 18.75 -19.28 -25.38
C LYS A 206 17.34 -19.23 -24.76
N ALA A 207 16.89 -18.11 -24.20
CA ALA A 207 15.47 -17.97 -23.90
C ALA A 207 14.73 -17.47 -25.16
N ARG A 208 14.45 -18.40 -26.09
CA ARG A 208 13.44 -18.17 -27.13
C ARG A 208 12.08 -17.99 -26.44
N TYR A 209 11.37 -16.98 -26.92
CA TYR A 209 9.99 -16.59 -26.60
C TYR A 209 9.10 -17.75 -26.11
N PHE A 210 8.39 -17.49 -25.00
CA PHE A 210 7.05 -18.02 -24.78
C PHE A 210 6.04 -17.00 -25.29
#